data_AF-B1VU15-F1
#
_entry.id   AF-B1VU15-F1
#
_cell.length_a   1.000
_cell.length_b   1.000
_cell.length_c   1.000
_cell.angle_alpha   90.00
_cell.angle_beta   90.00
_cell.angle_gamma   90.00
#
_symmetry.space_group_name_H-M   'P 1'
#
loop_
_entity.id
_entity.type
_entity.pdbx_description
1 polymer ?
#
loop_
_entity_poly.entity_id
_entity_poly.type
_entity_poly.pdbx_seq_one_letter_code
_entity_poly.pdbx_strand_id
1 'polypeptide(L)'
;MARQRTAEQDPAEQDPAGPETAERETAGPETAERETARAGTAPAGTVRARRRNPLVIAALALAVCAAGAAGWGGWLRYEASHDDAASFARARDDALAAGEQAVQNMNTLDHRSLEKGLDSWEQSTTGELHSQLVDGRDAFADQIAAAKTVSTAKVLSGAVTELDQRAGRAGVMVALRVTVTAPKGEPAVKESRLLGSLTRTAEGWKLSALGQAPVGGTGG
;
A
#
# COMPACT_ATOMS: atom_id res chain seq x y z
N MET A 1 34.97 -20.15 5.18
CA MET A 1 34.18 -20.88 4.16
C MET A 1 33.22 -19.86 3.56
N ALA A 2 33.49 -19.28 2.39
CA ALA A 2 33.54 -19.86 1.04
C ALA A 2 32.14 -19.88 0.40
N ARG A 3 31.93 -18.94 -0.54
CA ARG A 3 30.75 -18.88 -1.43
C ARG A 3 30.85 -20.01 -2.45
N GLN A 4 29.73 -20.64 -2.81
CA GLN A 4 29.62 -21.32 -4.11
C GLN A 4 28.27 -21.02 -4.75
N ARG A 5 28.31 -20.40 -5.93
CA ARG A 5 27.30 -20.60 -6.98
C ARG A 5 27.66 -21.92 -7.66
N THR A 6 26.65 -22.70 -8.04
CA THR A 6 26.81 -23.69 -9.11
C THR A 6 25.85 -23.30 -10.23
N ALA A 7 26.40 -23.16 -11.43
CA ALA A 7 25.62 -23.08 -12.65
C ALA A 7 25.44 -24.51 -13.16
N GLU A 8 24.28 -24.81 -13.74
CA GLU A 8 24.05 -26.04 -14.50
C GLU A 8 23.47 -25.63 -15.86
N GLN A 9 24.02 -26.21 -16.92
CA GLN A 9 23.78 -25.87 -18.31
C GLN A 9 23.73 -27.17 -19.12
N ASP A 10 23.08 -27.10 -20.29
CA ASP A 10 23.04 -28.12 -21.35
C ASP A 10 22.13 -29.36 -21.11
N PRO A 11 21.70 -30.09 -22.17
CA PRO A 11 21.81 -29.83 -23.62
C PRO A 11 20.45 -29.85 -24.38
N ALA A 12 20.52 -29.75 -25.72
CA ALA A 12 19.38 -29.73 -26.65
C ALA A 12 19.13 -31.07 -27.38
N GLU A 13 17.88 -31.33 -27.81
CA GLU A 13 17.52 -32.31 -28.87
C GLU A 13 16.11 -31.94 -29.45
N GLN A 14 16.00 -31.44 -30.69
CA GLN A 14 15.61 -32.12 -31.97
C GLN A 14 14.18 -32.74 -31.97
N ASP A 15 13.21 -32.10 -32.65
CA ASP A 15 12.70 -32.37 -34.03
C ASP A 15 11.54 -33.44 -34.00
N PRO A 16 10.60 -33.62 -34.99
CA PRO A 16 10.74 -33.37 -36.42
C PRO A 16 9.52 -32.88 -37.26
N ALA A 17 9.84 -32.68 -38.55
CA ALA A 17 9.02 -32.93 -39.76
C ALA A 17 7.92 -31.93 -40.22
N GLY A 18 8.04 -31.50 -41.49
CA GLY A 18 6.94 -31.00 -42.33
C GLY A 18 6.15 -32.16 -42.99
N PRO A 19 5.69 -32.07 -44.27
CA PRO A 19 6.44 -31.49 -45.40
C PRO A 19 5.59 -30.74 -46.47
N GLU A 20 6.21 -30.50 -47.64
CA GLU A 20 5.63 -30.25 -48.97
C GLU A 20 4.96 -28.87 -49.26
N THR A 21 5.06 -28.30 -50.47
CA THR A 21 5.63 -28.80 -51.77
C THR A 21 6.17 -27.64 -52.64
N ALA A 22 7.19 -27.94 -53.49
CA ALA A 22 7.43 -27.43 -54.88
C ALA A 22 7.40 -25.90 -55.19
N GLU A 23 8.04 -25.29 -56.19
CA GLU A 23 9.08 -25.55 -57.22
C GLU A 23 9.44 -24.15 -57.84
N ARG A 24 10.41 -23.86 -58.73
CA ARG A 24 11.35 -24.66 -59.55
C ARG A 24 12.61 -23.83 -59.91
N GLU A 25 13.64 -24.50 -60.46
CA GLU A 25 14.64 -23.98 -61.42
C GLU A 25 13.98 -23.41 -62.71
N THR A 26 14.60 -22.66 -63.64
CA THR A 26 16.00 -22.64 -64.11
C THR A 26 16.35 -21.34 -64.89
N ALA A 27 17.64 -21.18 -65.20
CA ALA A 27 18.22 -20.57 -66.43
C ALA A 27 18.42 -19.04 -66.53
N GLY A 28 19.59 -18.67 -67.09
CA GLY A 28 20.04 -17.30 -67.39
C GLY A 28 19.57 -16.76 -68.75
N PRO A 29 20.31 -15.79 -69.33
CA PRO A 29 21.41 -16.23 -70.20
C PRO A 29 22.71 -15.40 -70.12
N GLU A 30 23.69 -15.87 -70.89
CA GLU A 30 25.06 -15.37 -71.01
C GLU A 30 25.26 -14.49 -72.27
N THR A 31 26.39 -13.78 -72.31
CA THR A 31 27.10 -13.26 -73.52
C THR A 31 26.42 -12.29 -74.50
N ALA A 32 26.89 -11.05 -74.39
CA ALA A 32 27.56 -10.28 -75.45
C ALA A 32 26.81 -9.87 -76.73
N GLU A 33 26.67 -8.55 -76.91
CA GLU A 33 26.88 -7.91 -78.20
C GLU A 33 27.58 -6.55 -78.06
N ARG A 34 28.43 -6.20 -79.04
CA ARG A 34 29.18 -4.93 -79.07
C ARG A 34 28.36 -3.89 -79.82
N GLU A 35 28.12 -2.71 -79.23
CA GLU A 35 27.73 -1.55 -80.02
C GLU A 35 28.91 -0.58 -80.21
N THR A 36 29.26 -0.33 -81.48
CA THR A 36 30.34 0.60 -81.84
C THR A 36 29.74 1.98 -82.06
N ALA A 37 30.23 2.96 -81.31
CA ALA A 37 29.72 4.34 -81.20
C ALA A 37 29.24 5.02 -82.49
N ARG A 38 28.09 5.74 -82.40
CA ARG A 38 27.97 7.14 -82.88
C ARG A 38 26.76 7.92 -82.31
N ALA A 39 27.07 9.02 -81.63
CA ALA A 39 26.27 10.26 -81.42
C ALA A 39 24.72 10.20 -81.31
N GLY A 40 24.20 10.54 -80.12
CA GLY A 40 22.78 10.89 -79.92
C GLY A 40 22.46 11.42 -78.52
N THR A 41 22.37 12.74 -78.38
CA THR A 41 21.61 13.53 -77.38
C THR A 41 21.43 12.99 -75.95
N ALA A 42 22.02 13.69 -74.97
CA ALA A 42 21.72 13.48 -73.55
C ALA A 42 20.28 13.89 -73.16
N PRO A 43 19.73 13.27 -72.12
CA PRO A 43 19.11 14.09 -71.08
C PRO A 43 19.73 13.84 -69.69
N ALA A 44 20.09 14.92 -69.01
CA ALA A 44 20.49 14.88 -67.60
C ALA A 44 19.27 14.56 -66.70
N GLY A 45 19.14 13.31 -66.29
CA GLY A 45 18.07 12.82 -65.40
C GLY A 45 18.45 12.93 -63.93
N THR A 46 18.33 14.14 -63.37
CA THR A 46 18.61 14.49 -61.95
C THR A 46 18.34 13.40 -60.91
N VAL A 47 19.31 13.15 -60.02
CA VAL A 47 19.07 12.46 -58.74
C VAL A 47 17.98 13.23 -57.99
N ARG A 48 16.79 12.63 -57.86
CA ARG A 48 15.61 13.29 -57.27
C ARG A 48 15.79 13.39 -55.76
N ALA A 49 16.54 14.41 -55.33
CA ALA A 49 16.71 14.76 -53.92
C ALA A 49 15.34 14.78 -53.24
N ARG A 50 15.14 13.88 -52.27
CA ARG A 50 13.88 13.68 -51.56
C ARG A 50 13.56 14.96 -50.78
N ARG A 51 12.82 15.89 -51.39
CA ARG A 51 12.40 17.15 -50.76
C ARG A 51 11.76 16.81 -49.42
N ARG A 52 12.45 17.13 -48.31
CA ARG A 52 11.91 16.93 -46.96
C ARG A 52 10.65 17.79 -46.87
N ASN A 53 9.49 17.15 -46.87
CA ASN A 53 8.21 17.85 -46.76
C ASN A 53 8.18 18.54 -45.38
N PRO A 54 8.08 19.88 -45.29
CA PRO A 54 8.14 20.59 -44.02
C PRO A 54 7.02 20.16 -43.06
N LEU A 55 5.88 19.71 -43.59
CA LEU A 55 4.79 19.15 -42.79
C LEU A 55 5.19 17.88 -42.04
N VAL A 56 6.04 17.03 -42.65
CA VAL A 56 6.54 15.81 -42.00
C VAL A 56 7.56 16.14 -40.90
N ILE A 57 8.37 17.19 -41.09
CA ILE A 57 9.27 17.69 -40.04
C ILE A 57 8.45 18.28 -38.88
N ALA A 58 7.43 19.09 -39.16
CA ALA A 58 6.57 19.68 -38.16
C ALA A 58 5.79 18.61 -37.36
N ALA A 59 5.24 17.60 -38.04
CA ALA A 59 4.57 16.46 -37.40
C ALA A 59 5.53 15.66 -36.50
N LEU A 60 6.77 15.40 -36.95
CA LEU A 60 7.80 14.74 -36.13
C LEU A 60 8.17 15.59 -34.90
N ALA A 61 8.36 16.90 -35.06
CA ALA A 61 8.67 17.80 -33.94
C ALA A 61 7.53 17.81 -32.91
N LEU A 62 6.27 17.92 -33.35
CA LEU A 62 5.10 17.84 -32.47
C LEU A 62 4.99 16.47 -31.77
N ALA A 63 5.26 15.37 -32.47
CA ALA A 63 5.25 14.03 -31.87
C ALA A 63 6.34 13.87 -30.79
N VAL A 64 7.54 14.39 -31.01
CA VAL A 64 8.63 14.38 -30.02
C VAL A 64 8.29 15.27 -28.82
N CYS A 65 7.74 16.47 -29.03
CA CYS A 65 7.27 17.32 -27.95
C CYS A 65 6.14 16.67 -27.13
N ALA A 66 5.18 16.01 -27.79
CA ALA A 66 4.11 15.27 -27.12
C ALA A 66 4.63 14.08 -26.32
N ALA A 67 5.58 13.32 -26.87
CA ALA A 67 6.22 12.20 -26.16
C ALA A 67 7.04 12.68 -24.94
N GLY A 68 7.77 13.79 -25.07
CA GLY A 68 8.49 14.42 -23.96
C GLY A 68 7.56 14.91 -22.85
N ALA A 69 6.46 15.58 -23.22
CA ALA A 69 5.44 16.04 -22.28
C ALA A 69 4.72 14.87 -21.58
N ALA A 70 4.41 13.78 -22.31
CA ALA A 70 3.81 12.58 -21.74
C ALA A 70 4.77 11.84 -20.80
N GLY A 71 6.05 11.72 -21.16
CA GLY A 71 7.08 11.13 -20.30
C GLY A 71 7.31 11.94 -19.02
N TRP A 72 7.43 13.26 -19.13
CA TRP A 72 7.60 14.16 -17.99
C TRP A 72 6.37 14.17 -17.06
N GLY A 73 5.16 14.28 -17.64
CA GLY A 73 3.91 14.22 -16.89
C GLY A 73 3.68 12.86 -16.24
N GLY A 74 4.08 11.77 -16.89
CA GLY A 74 4.07 10.42 -16.34
C GLY A 74 5.01 10.28 -15.15
N TRP A 75 6.25 10.80 -15.26
CA TRP A 75 7.24 10.78 -14.18
C TRP A 75 6.77 11.56 -12.94
N LEU A 76 6.31 12.80 -13.11
CA LEU A 76 5.79 13.62 -12.01
C LEU A 76 4.60 12.95 -11.30
N ARG A 77 3.70 12.31 -12.05
CA ARG A 77 2.56 11.56 -11.50
C ARG A 77 3.01 10.27 -10.80
N TYR A 78 4.06 9.63 -11.30
CA TYR A 78 4.66 8.44 -10.70
C TYR A 78 5.30 8.77 -9.35
N GLU A 79 6.21 9.75 -9.26
CA GLU A 79 6.83 10.17 -8.00
C GLU A 79 5.78 10.60 -6.96
N ALA A 80 4.87 11.51 -7.31
CA ALA A 80 3.85 11.99 -6.39
C ALA A 80 2.94 10.85 -5.86
N SER A 81 2.55 9.91 -6.72
CA SER A 81 1.72 8.77 -6.29
C SER A 81 2.47 7.76 -5.41
N HIS A 82 3.79 7.64 -5.54
CA HIS A 82 4.59 6.77 -4.68
C HIS A 82 4.74 7.35 -3.27
N ASP A 83 5.00 8.66 -3.14
CA ASP A 83 5.09 9.34 -1.85
C ASP A 83 3.73 9.41 -1.13
N ASP A 84 2.64 9.68 -1.86
CA ASP A 84 1.27 9.67 -1.32
C ASP A 84 0.86 8.26 -0.84
N ALA A 85 1.16 7.21 -1.61
CA ALA A 85 0.87 5.83 -1.20
C ALA A 85 1.70 5.40 0.02
N ALA A 86 3.00 5.74 0.04
CA ALA A 86 3.89 5.42 1.15
C ALA A 86 3.57 6.20 2.42
N SER A 87 3.10 7.45 2.33
CA SER A 87 2.64 8.23 3.47
C SER A 87 1.29 7.73 4.01
N PHE A 88 0.35 7.35 3.12
CA PHE A 88 -0.92 6.73 3.53
C PHE A 88 -0.71 5.41 4.26
N ALA A 89 0.16 4.53 3.76
CA ALA A 89 0.46 3.26 4.42
C ALA A 89 1.01 3.48 5.83
N ARG A 90 1.98 4.39 6.00
CA ARG A 90 2.53 4.76 7.32
C ARG A 90 1.44 5.32 8.26
N ALA A 91 0.65 6.29 7.80
CA ALA A 91 -0.41 6.88 8.62
C ALA A 91 -1.47 5.87 9.08
N ARG A 92 -1.78 4.86 8.25
CA ARG A 92 -2.64 3.72 8.60
C ARG A 92 -1.99 2.85 9.68
N ASP A 93 -0.72 2.50 9.52
CA ASP A 93 -0.01 1.59 10.43
C ASP A 93 0.25 2.27 11.79
N ASP A 94 0.59 3.55 11.79
CA ASP A 94 0.69 4.39 13.00
C ASP A 94 -0.65 4.47 13.74
N ALA A 95 -1.76 4.68 13.02
CA ALA A 95 -3.11 4.72 13.60
C ALA A 95 -3.52 3.35 14.17
N LEU A 96 -3.19 2.25 13.47
CA LEU A 96 -3.46 0.91 13.94
C LEU A 96 -2.72 0.60 15.24
N ALA A 97 -1.39 0.81 15.27
CA ALA A 97 -0.57 0.52 16.43
C ALA A 97 -0.98 1.36 17.66
N ALA A 98 -1.25 2.66 17.45
CA ALA A 98 -1.75 3.53 18.51
C ALA A 98 -3.15 3.11 18.99
N GLY A 99 -4.04 2.69 18.08
CA GLY A 99 -5.38 2.21 18.41
C GLY A 99 -5.36 0.91 19.20
N GLU A 100 -4.56 -0.07 18.79
CA GLU A 100 -4.35 -1.32 19.54
C GLU A 100 -3.81 -1.05 20.95
N GLN A 101 -2.80 -0.20 21.08
CA GLN A 101 -2.21 0.16 22.38
C GLN A 101 -3.20 0.91 23.26
N ALA A 102 -3.92 1.90 22.73
CA ALA A 102 -4.92 2.67 23.48
C ALA A 102 -6.07 1.77 23.96
N VAL A 103 -6.57 0.88 23.10
CA VAL A 103 -7.59 -0.11 23.47
C VAL A 103 -7.08 -1.07 24.54
N GLN A 104 -5.83 -1.53 24.45
CA GLN A 104 -5.22 -2.39 25.46
C GLN A 104 -5.09 -1.67 26.81
N ASN A 105 -4.65 -0.40 26.79
CA ASN A 105 -4.53 0.43 27.98
C ASN A 105 -5.90 0.59 28.66
N MET A 106 -6.92 1.01 27.91
CA MET A 106 -8.30 1.19 28.39
C MET A 106 -8.95 -0.08 28.98
N ASN A 107 -8.40 -1.27 28.72
CA ASN A 107 -8.91 -2.54 29.24
C ASN A 107 -7.92 -3.21 30.23
N THR A 108 -6.88 -2.50 30.66
CA THR A 108 -5.86 -2.96 31.62
C THR A 108 -5.79 -2.02 32.81
N LEU A 109 -5.95 -2.55 34.03
CA LEU A 109 -5.90 -1.79 35.28
C LEU A 109 -5.59 -2.70 36.46
N ASP A 110 -4.78 -2.23 37.40
CA ASP A 110 -4.41 -2.97 38.61
C ASP A 110 -4.71 -2.10 39.85
N HIS A 111 -5.52 -2.62 40.77
CA HIS A 111 -5.88 -1.90 42.01
C HIS A 111 -4.68 -1.52 42.90
N ARG A 112 -3.48 -2.08 42.64
CA ARG A 112 -2.24 -1.81 43.39
C ARG A 112 -1.43 -0.65 42.79
N SER A 113 -1.80 -0.16 41.61
CA SER A 113 -1.14 0.93 40.90
C SER A 113 -2.16 1.70 40.06
N LEU A 114 -3.27 2.09 40.68
CA LEU A 114 -4.42 2.71 40.01
C LEU A 114 -4.05 4.00 39.31
N GLU A 115 -3.30 4.87 39.99
CA GLU A 115 -2.91 6.18 39.50
C GLU A 115 -2.19 6.05 38.15
N LYS A 116 -1.20 5.14 38.08
CA LYS A 116 -0.47 4.84 36.84
C LYS A 116 -1.38 4.27 35.74
N GLY A 117 -2.39 3.48 36.09
CA GLY A 117 -3.36 2.95 35.13
C GLY A 117 -4.27 4.04 34.57
N LEU A 118 -4.80 4.90 35.43
CA LEU A 118 -5.66 6.03 35.06
C LEU A 118 -4.89 7.09 34.26
N ASP A 119 -3.64 7.38 34.62
CA ASP A 119 -2.75 8.23 33.83
C ASP A 119 -2.52 7.65 32.42
N SER A 120 -2.40 6.33 32.29
CA SER A 120 -2.28 5.65 30.99
C SER A 120 -3.56 5.77 30.16
N TRP A 121 -4.74 5.72 30.80
CA TRP A 121 -6.03 5.93 30.14
C TRP A 121 -6.18 7.35 29.62
N GLU A 122 -5.86 8.35 30.43
CA GLU A 122 -5.86 9.77 30.05
C GLU A 122 -4.87 10.05 28.91
N GLN A 123 -3.64 9.53 28.98
CA GLN A 123 -2.63 9.65 27.92
C GLN A 123 -3.06 8.97 26.62
N SER A 124 -3.85 7.90 26.70
CA SER A 124 -4.36 7.15 25.54
C SER A 124 -5.57 7.80 24.86
N THR A 125 -6.19 8.80 25.49
CA THR A 125 -7.49 9.35 25.08
C THR A 125 -7.43 10.83 24.73
N THR A 126 -8.46 11.31 24.02
CA THR A 126 -8.63 12.73 23.69
C THR A 126 -10.11 13.08 23.53
N GLY A 127 -10.43 14.37 23.36
CA GLY A 127 -11.80 14.84 23.17
C GLY A 127 -12.74 14.49 24.32
N GLU A 128 -13.98 14.15 23.98
CA GLU A 128 -15.04 13.89 24.97
C GLU A 128 -14.73 12.68 25.87
N LEU A 129 -14.22 11.58 25.30
CA LEU A 129 -13.85 10.38 26.07
C LEU A 129 -12.80 10.70 27.15
N HIS A 130 -11.82 11.55 26.84
CA HIS A 130 -10.82 11.99 27.81
C HIS A 130 -11.46 12.83 28.93
N SER A 131 -12.32 13.79 28.58
CA SER A 131 -13.04 14.62 29.57
C SER A 131 -13.86 13.76 30.53
N GLN A 132 -14.64 12.81 30.02
CA GLN A 132 -15.44 11.88 30.84
C GLN A 132 -14.58 11.04 31.80
N LEU A 133 -13.36 10.65 31.38
CA LEU A 133 -12.44 9.89 32.23
C LEU A 133 -11.83 10.74 33.34
N VAL A 134 -11.42 11.98 33.03
CA VAL A 134 -10.89 12.93 34.03
C VAL A 134 -11.97 13.29 35.05
N ASP A 135 -13.17 13.65 34.59
CA ASP A 135 -14.29 14.02 35.45
C ASP A 135 -14.78 12.85 36.34
N GLY A 136 -14.68 11.61 35.85
CA GLY A 136 -15.06 10.40 36.56
C GLY A 136 -13.96 9.73 37.40
N ARG A 137 -12.72 10.25 37.36
CA ARG A 137 -11.51 9.56 37.82
C ARG A 137 -11.60 9.06 39.27
N ASP A 138 -11.90 9.94 40.21
CA ASP A 138 -11.87 9.64 41.64
C ASP A 138 -12.95 8.60 42.02
N ALA A 139 -14.17 8.79 41.54
CA ALA A 139 -15.28 7.87 41.80
C ALA A 139 -15.02 6.46 41.22
N PHE A 140 -14.32 6.38 40.09
CA PHE A 140 -13.91 5.11 39.50
C PHE A 140 -12.72 4.48 40.26
N ALA A 141 -11.75 5.28 40.68
CA ALA A 141 -10.62 4.82 41.51
C ALA A 141 -11.11 4.17 42.81
N ASP A 142 -12.04 4.81 43.53
CA ASP A 142 -12.66 4.29 44.75
C ASP A 142 -13.34 2.92 44.53
N GLN A 143 -14.07 2.78 43.42
CA GLN A 143 -14.76 1.52 43.07
C GLN A 143 -13.77 0.37 42.82
N ILE A 144 -12.69 0.61 42.06
CA ILE A 144 -11.70 -0.44 41.78
C ILE A 144 -10.83 -0.73 43.02
N ALA A 145 -10.50 0.29 43.82
CA ALA A 145 -9.80 0.11 45.10
C ALA A 145 -10.60 -0.73 46.09
N ALA A 146 -11.92 -0.54 46.17
CA ALA A 146 -12.82 -1.35 46.97
C ALA A 146 -12.97 -2.79 46.43
N ALA A 147 -13.12 -2.95 45.12
CA ALA A 147 -13.26 -4.26 44.47
C ALA A 147 -11.96 -5.09 44.48
N LYS A 148 -10.79 -4.43 44.55
CA LYS A 148 -9.45 -5.03 44.54
C LYS A 148 -9.23 -5.96 43.35
N THR A 149 -9.70 -5.54 42.18
CA THR A 149 -9.60 -6.30 40.93
C THR A 149 -8.32 -5.96 40.17
N VAL A 150 -7.87 -6.91 39.35
CA VAL A 150 -6.85 -6.68 38.32
C VAL A 150 -7.43 -7.11 36.98
N SER A 151 -7.46 -6.21 36.01
CA SER A 151 -7.84 -6.46 34.63
C SER A 151 -6.61 -6.39 33.74
N THR A 152 -6.44 -7.37 32.86
CA THR A 152 -5.37 -7.39 31.87
C THR A 152 -5.96 -7.66 30.49
N ALA A 153 -5.71 -6.76 29.54
CA ALA A 153 -6.04 -6.97 28.15
C ALA A 153 -4.84 -7.49 27.35
N LYS A 154 -5.13 -8.38 26.40
CA LYS A 154 -4.22 -8.78 25.33
C LYS A 154 -4.92 -8.62 23.99
N VAL A 155 -4.32 -7.83 23.10
CA VAL A 155 -4.76 -7.72 21.70
C VAL A 155 -4.57 -9.07 21.02
N LEU A 156 -5.59 -9.50 20.28
CA LEU A 156 -5.60 -10.71 19.46
C LEU A 156 -5.41 -10.36 17.97
N SER A 157 -6.06 -9.29 17.52
CA SER A 157 -5.86 -8.66 16.22
C SER A 157 -6.50 -7.27 16.19
N GLY A 158 -6.04 -6.42 15.27
CA GLY A 158 -6.67 -5.15 14.95
C GLY A 158 -6.72 -4.89 13.44
N ALA A 159 -7.58 -3.95 13.04
CA ALA A 159 -7.65 -3.44 11.68
C ALA A 159 -8.13 -1.98 11.67
N VAL A 160 -7.65 -1.18 10.73
CA VAL A 160 -8.19 0.16 10.45
C VAL A 160 -9.47 0.01 9.64
N THR A 161 -10.56 0.61 10.10
CA THR A 161 -11.87 0.63 9.42
C THR A 161 -12.08 1.87 8.57
N GLU A 162 -11.47 2.99 8.94
CA GLU A 162 -11.50 4.28 8.20
C GLU A 162 -10.20 5.05 8.45
N LEU A 163 -9.72 5.81 7.47
CA LEU A 163 -8.61 6.76 7.66
C LEU A 163 -8.84 8.02 6.83
N ASP A 164 -9.05 9.16 7.51
CA ASP A 164 -9.04 10.50 6.94
C ASP A 164 -7.82 11.26 7.47
N GLN A 165 -6.72 11.19 6.70
CA GLN A 165 -5.49 11.91 7.03
C GLN A 165 -5.66 13.44 7.05
N ARG A 166 -6.60 14.00 6.29
CA ARG A 166 -6.79 15.46 6.18
C ARG A 166 -7.53 16.01 7.38
N ALA A 167 -8.56 15.31 7.85
CA ALA A 167 -9.26 15.65 9.09
C ALA A 167 -8.54 15.14 10.36
N GLY A 168 -7.48 14.34 10.22
CA GLY A 168 -6.79 13.73 11.35
C GLY A 168 -7.68 12.76 12.13
N ARG A 169 -8.50 11.96 11.43
CA ARG A 169 -9.40 10.96 12.01
C ARG A 169 -9.10 9.57 11.49
N ALA A 170 -9.24 8.56 12.33
CA ALA A 170 -9.21 7.16 11.92
C ALA A 170 -10.22 6.33 12.73
N GLY A 171 -10.71 5.25 12.15
CA GLY A 171 -11.48 4.22 12.85
C GLY A 171 -10.65 2.95 12.95
N VAL A 172 -10.72 2.26 14.09
CA VAL A 172 -10.10 0.95 14.31
C VAL A 172 -11.10 -0.05 14.88
N MET A 173 -10.93 -1.31 14.52
CA MET A 173 -11.58 -2.44 15.17
C MET A 173 -10.52 -3.33 15.80
N VAL A 174 -10.62 -3.59 17.10
CA VAL A 174 -9.63 -4.37 17.86
C VAL A 174 -10.33 -5.53 18.54
N ALA A 175 -9.89 -6.75 18.23
CA ALA A 175 -10.24 -7.96 18.97
C ALA A 175 -9.26 -8.15 20.12
N LEU A 176 -9.77 -8.33 21.34
CA LEU A 176 -8.95 -8.52 22.53
C LEU A 176 -9.50 -9.62 23.43
N ARG A 177 -8.61 -10.21 24.23
CA ARG A 177 -8.92 -11.04 25.37
C ARG A 177 -8.68 -10.23 26.64
N VAL A 178 -9.71 -10.09 27.47
CA VAL A 178 -9.61 -9.51 28.81
C VAL A 178 -9.65 -10.63 29.84
N THR A 179 -8.70 -10.61 30.76
CA THR A 179 -8.71 -11.46 31.97
C THR A 179 -8.93 -10.56 33.18
N VAL A 180 -9.97 -10.85 33.97
CA VAL A 180 -10.27 -10.14 35.22
C VAL A 180 -10.07 -11.09 36.40
N THR A 181 -9.19 -10.71 37.32
CA THR A 181 -8.89 -11.43 38.56
C THR A 181 -9.43 -10.63 39.74
N ALA A 182 -10.29 -11.26 40.54
CA ALA A 182 -10.77 -10.73 41.82
C ALA A 182 -10.01 -11.38 43.01
N PRO A 183 -10.10 -10.85 44.24
CA PRO A 183 -9.40 -11.40 45.41
C PRO A 183 -9.83 -12.82 45.81
N LYS A 184 -10.97 -13.30 45.30
CA LYS A 184 -11.54 -14.63 45.54
C LYS A 184 -12.20 -15.14 44.27
N GLY A 185 -12.11 -16.45 44.03
CA GLY A 185 -12.62 -17.09 42.82
C GLY A 185 -11.55 -17.24 41.73
N GLU A 186 -11.92 -17.89 40.63
CA GLU A 186 -11.05 -18.07 39.46
C GLU A 186 -11.09 -16.83 38.55
N PRO A 187 -10.01 -16.53 37.79
CA PRO A 187 -10.00 -15.42 36.84
C PRO A 187 -11.04 -15.60 35.72
N ALA A 188 -11.84 -14.58 35.49
CA ALA A 188 -12.80 -14.56 34.38
C ALA A 188 -12.09 -14.13 33.09
N VAL A 189 -12.21 -14.92 32.03
CA VAL A 189 -11.62 -14.63 30.71
C VAL A 189 -12.74 -14.39 29.69
N LYS A 190 -12.69 -13.27 28.99
CA LYS A 190 -13.65 -12.92 27.93
C LYS A 190 -12.93 -12.38 26.69
N GLU A 191 -13.36 -12.82 25.52
CA GLU A 191 -12.96 -12.21 24.25
C GLU A 191 -14.06 -11.26 23.76
N SER A 192 -13.66 -10.12 23.21
CA SER A 192 -14.55 -9.09 22.69
C SER A 192 -13.93 -8.37 21.49
N ARG A 193 -14.76 -7.65 20.74
CA ARG A 193 -14.33 -6.74 19.67
C ARG A 193 -14.81 -5.35 19.99
N LEU A 194 -13.91 -4.38 19.96
CA LEU A 194 -14.20 -2.98 20.20
C LEU A 194 -13.99 -2.17 18.93
N LEU A 195 -14.81 -1.15 18.74
CA LEU A 195 -14.63 -0.10 17.74
C LEU A 195 -14.09 1.15 18.45
N GLY A 196 -12.94 1.63 18.00
CA GLY A 196 -12.32 2.86 18.46
C GLY A 196 -12.36 3.93 17.39
N SER A 197 -12.71 5.16 17.77
CA SER A 197 -12.45 6.35 16.97
C SER A 197 -11.15 6.99 17.47
N LEU A 198 -10.26 7.33 16.55
CA LEU A 198 -8.97 7.96 16.82
C LEU A 198 -8.95 9.37 16.24
N THR A 199 -8.33 10.29 16.98
CA THR A 199 -8.05 11.65 16.53
C THR A 199 -6.56 11.93 16.66
N ARG A 200 -5.97 12.54 15.63
CA ARG A 200 -4.55 12.90 15.59
C ARG A 200 -4.32 14.15 16.42
N THR A 201 -3.42 14.03 17.40
CA THR A 201 -2.96 15.11 18.27
C THR A 201 -1.49 15.44 17.98
N ALA A 202 -0.94 16.46 18.66
CA ALA A 202 0.50 16.77 18.58
C ALA A 202 1.39 15.63 19.10
N GLU A 203 0.88 14.77 19.99
CA GLU A 203 1.57 13.62 20.57
C GLU A 203 1.37 12.33 19.75
N GLY A 204 0.57 12.37 18.68
CA GLY A 204 0.18 11.19 17.89
C GLY A 204 -1.31 10.89 17.96
N TRP A 205 -1.70 9.69 17.52
CA TRP A 205 -3.09 9.24 17.53
C TRP A 205 -3.56 8.89 18.94
N LYS A 206 -4.68 9.46 19.37
CA LYS A 206 -5.34 9.17 20.66
C LYS A 206 -6.81 8.81 20.45
N LEU A 207 -7.36 8.03 21.37
CA LEU A 207 -8.72 7.50 21.31
C LEU A 207 -9.75 8.56 21.71
N SER A 208 -10.60 8.98 20.77
CA SER A 208 -11.66 9.97 21.00
C SER A 208 -13.02 9.36 21.30
N ALA A 209 -13.24 8.09 20.94
CA ALA A 209 -14.39 7.30 21.39
C ALA A 209 -14.06 5.80 21.39
N LEU A 210 -14.74 5.02 22.23
CA LEU A 210 -14.60 3.57 22.31
C LEU A 210 -15.97 2.92 22.54
N GLY A 211 -16.31 1.89 21.78
CA GLY A 211 -17.57 1.16 21.92
C GLY A 211 -17.43 -0.32 21.60
N GLN A 212 -18.46 -1.11 21.93
CA GLN A 212 -18.54 -2.50 21.47
C GLN A 212 -18.79 -2.53 19.96
N ALA A 213 -18.15 -3.45 19.24
CA ALA A 213 -18.53 -3.72 17.86
C ALA A 213 -19.97 -4.28 17.81
N PRO A 214 -20.82 -3.87 16.86
CA PRO A 214 -22.16 -4.44 16.70
C PRO A 214 -22.09 -5.95 16.54
N VAL A 215 -22.72 -6.69 17.47
CA VAL A 215 -23.03 -8.10 17.24
C VAL A 215 -24.26 -8.17 16.36
N GLY A 216 -24.15 -8.86 15.22
CA GLY A 216 -25.27 -9.06 14.32
C GLY A 216 -26.39 -9.78 15.05
N GLY A 217 -27.49 -9.08 15.33
CA GLY A 217 -28.67 -9.67 15.94
C GLY A 217 -29.22 -10.75 15.01
N THR A 218 -29.15 -12.00 15.42
CA THR A 218 -29.95 -13.07 14.82
C THR A 218 -31.41 -12.72 15.08
N GLY A 219 -32.12 -12.25 14.05
CA GLY A 219 -33.55 -11.99 14.12
C GLY A 219 -34.29 -13.25 14.56
N GLY A 220 -35.15 -13.10 15.57
CA GLY A 220 -36.17 -14.09 15.93
C GLY A 220 -37.45 -13.91 15.13
#